data_AF-A0A5B0QYJ5-F1
#
_entry.id   AF-A0A5B0QYJ5-F1
#
_cell.length_a   1.000
_cell.length_b   1.000
_cell.length_c   1.000
_cell.angle_alpha   90.00
_cell.angle_beta   90.00
_cell.angle_gamma   90.00
#
_symmetry.space_group_name_H-M   'P 1'
#
loop_
_entity.id
_entity.type
_entity.pdbx_description
1 polymer ?
#
loop_
_entity_poly.entity_id
_entity_poly.type
_entity_poly.pdbx_seq_one_letter_code
_entity_poly.pdbx_strand_id
1 'polypeptide(L)'
;MKGLREFSDLVHRYQSSDSHQNYFTLSGELLMPQLKRHKKKFKVRLEAAGNLHTERKLSRRPHPGLPLVRIDFGEKVQALRILKGSSATLQTDRTMNIHYKNLIVFMHKFYGEALDLWGVPRTAQVAHQERMLNWLHKECFDPPPIGPDKRASLPIKAELNPPFPVWREDLSDGSIAENQVKLILYFSQVEGDLGLLPSTAFELLEQFKKKLYEKLEPAAKSVTPEDPIEPLTSENGMTNLIQEGLKYLPKLVSDQDLAGLRRDIDHVEGYPNPKMIRDLLRKFLDQADRTLTSRMKVKEVHPTLPIALYESEQLQRDQRAQPIRIFRKKESSAFPLDSIELLPRVRRLMVVLDLFHIRLLERLQKLHIPVHHPQARRKDLLEWLLQNIITPGEGILPIHGLLLTPEAHSPWNGLTKKAARNLFGTVQRELIDQFSVKGHKRFRTLRNKTTFLTLTWYQIYHPNDLHSLIERFDVHSLV
;
A
#
# COMPACT_ATOMS: atom_id res chain seq x y z
N MET A 1 -9.29 -5.52 27.71
CA MET A 1 -7.98 -5.31 27.05
C MET A 1 -7.31 -6.59 26.57
N LYS A 2 -7.40 -7.73 27.29
CA LYS A 2 -6.78 -9.02 26.89
C LYS A 2 -7.16 -9.49 25.47
N GLY A 3 -8.47 -9.56 25.16
CA GLY A 3 -8.93 -9.99 23.84
C GLY A 3 -8.62 -9.04 22.66
N LEU A 4 -8.31 -7.76 22.90
CA LEU A 4 -7.88 -6.85 21.82
C LEU A 4 -6.44 -7.12 21.41
N ARG A 5 -5.56 -7.39 22.39
CA ARG A 5 -4.16 -7.77 22.12
C ARG A 5 -4.09 -9.11 21.42
N GLU A 6 -4.81 -10.12 21.92
CA GLU A 6 -4.89 -11.45 21.28
C GLU A 6 -5.40 -11.38 19.83
N PHE A 7 -6.39 -10.52 19.56
CA PHE A 7 -6.87 -10.28 18.20
C PHE A 7 -5.85 -9.54 17.33
N SER A 8 -5.21 -8.49 17.85
CA SER A 8 -4.17 -7.76 17.14
C SER A 8 -3.00 -8.69 16.80
N ASP A 9 -2.55 -9.50 17.75
CA ASP A 9 -1.48 -10.49 17.59
C ASP A 9 -1.88 -11.57 16.59
N LEU A 10 -3.15 -11.98 16.54
CA LEU A 10 -3.66 -12.91 15.53
C LEU A 10 -3.67 -12.28 14.14
N VAL A 11 -4.11 -11.02 14.01
CA VAL A 11 -4.04 -10.27 12.75
C VAL A 11 -2.58 -10.17 12.31
N HIS A 12 -1.63 -9.89 13.20
CA HIS A 12 -0.20 -9.83 12.88
C HIS A 12 0.38 -11.19 12.50
N ARG A 13 0.02 -12.28 13.19
CA ARG A 13 0.50 -13.64 12.88
C ARG A 13 0.16 -14.13 11.48
N TYR A 14 -0.99 -13.74 10.93
CA TYR A 14 -1.39 -14.06 9.56
C TYR A 14 -0.96 -12.96 8.55
N GLN A 15 0.13 -12.24 8.81
CA GLN A 15 0.77 -11.35 7.83
C GLN A 15 1.61 -12.17 6.85
N SER A 16 1.16 -12.24 5.59
CA SER A 16 1.96 -12.75 4.47
C SER A 16 2.89 -11.67 3.86
N SER A 17 2.65 -10.40 4.21
CA SER A 17 3.47 -9.24 3.86
C SER A 17 3.39 -8.17 4.96
N ASP A 18 4.36 -7.24 4.98
CA ASP A 18 4.46 -6.12 5.95
C ASP A 18 3.33 -5.06 5.80
N SER A 19 2.07 -5.45 5.72
CA SER A 19 0.92 -4.54 5.66
C SER A 19 0.77 -3.81 7.00
N HIS A 20 1.06 -2.49 7.01
CA HIS A 20 0.91 -1.59 8.16
C HIS A 20 -0.50 -0.99 8.30
N GLN A 21 -1.54 -1.65 7.76
CA GLN A 21 -2.91 -1.15 7.92
C GLN A 21 -3.38 -1.30 9.37
N ASN A 22 -3.45 -0.18 10.08
CA ASN A 22 -4.04 -0.13 11.40
C ASN A 22 -5.56 -0.22 11.28
N TYR A 23 -6.11 -1.35 11.70
CA TYR A 23 -7.55 -1.58 11.72
C TYR A 23 -8.23 -0.98 12.95
N PHE A 24 -7.46 -0.72 14.02
CA PHE A 24 -7.99 -0.24 15.29
C PHE A 24 -7.22 0.96 15.85
N THR A 25 -7.93 1.80 16.59
CA THR A 25 -7.35 2.77 17.53
C THR A 25 -6.69 2.03 18.70
N LEU A 26 -5.88 2.75 19.49
CA LEU A 26 -5.36 2.25 20.77
C LEU A 26 -6.47 1.84 21.76
N SER A 27 -7.67 2.41 21.61
CA SER A 27 -8.87 2.04 22.38
C SER A 27 -9.64 0.82 21.83
N GLY A 28 -9.23 0.27 20.68
CA GLY A 28 -9.84 -0.91 20.07
C GLY A 28 -11.05 -0.62 19.17
N GLU A 29 -11.27 0.64 18.81
CA GLU A 29 -12.29 1.05 17.86
C GLU A 29 -11.80 0.90 16.42
N LEU A 30 -12.67 0.53 15.49
CA LEU A 30 -12.29 0.44 14.08
C LEU A 30 -11.80 1.80 13.57
N LEU A 31 -10.74 1.87 12.77
CA LEU A 31 -10.28 3.11 12.15
C LEU A 31 -10.98 3.37 10.80
N MET A 32 -11.16 2.32 10.00
CA MET A 32 -11.65 2.43 8.63
C MET A 32 -13.15 2.78 8.55
N PRO A 33 -13.55 3.88 7.87
CA PRO A 33 -14.96 4.29 7.76
C PRO A 33 -15.88 3.22 7.18
N GLN A 34 -15.43 2.48 6.15
CA GLN A 34 -16.21 1.41 5.54
C GLN A 34 -16.50 0.26 6.52
N LEU A 35 -15.51 -0.16 7.32
CA LEU A 35 -15.71 -1.19 8.34
C LEU A 35 -16.59 -0.70 9.48
N LYS A 36 -16.45 0.57 9.90
CA LYS A 36 -17.37 1.22 10.87
C LYS A 36 -18.81 1.17 10.36
N ARG A 37 -19.05 1.54 9.10
CA ARG A 37 -20.36 1.52 8.47
C ARG A 37 -20.96 0.12 8.45
N HIS A 38 -20.19 -0.88 8.01
CA HIS A 38 -20.65 -2.26 7.96
C HIS A 38 -20.93 -2.85 9.33
N LYS A 39 -20.09 -2.57 10.34
CA LYS A 39 -20.36 -2.93 11.74
C LYS A 39 -21.66 -2.29 12.25
N LYS A 40 -21.88 -1.00 11.99
CA LYS A 40 -23.11 -0.30 12.38
C LYS A 40 -24.34 -0.89 11.69
N LYS A 41 -24.25 -1.17 10.39
CA LYS A 41 -25.33 -1.78 9.60
C LYS A 41 -25.70 -3.16 10.14
N PHE A 42 -24.70 -3.98 10.49
CA PHE A 42 -24.91 -5.29 11.10
C PHE A 42 -25.59 -5.18 12.48
N LYS A 43 -25.12 -4.25 13.33
CA LYS A 43 -25.74 -3.97 14.63
C LYS A 43 -27.22 -3.60 14.51
N VAL A 44 -27.55 -2.66 13.62
CA VAL A 44 -28.94 -2.23 13.39
C VAL A 44 -29.82 -3.39 12.94
N ARG A 45 -29.33 -4.25 12.04
CA ARG A 45 -30.07 -5.45 11.59
C ARG A 45 -30.25 -6.49 12.70
N LEU A 46 -29.25 -6.70 13.55
CA LEU A 46 -29.38 -7.58 14.72
C LEU A 46 -30.46 -7.07 15.68
N GLU A 47 -30.47 -5.76 15.97
CA GLU A 47 -31.44 -5.13 16.87
C GLU A 47 -32.86 -5.16 16.28
N ALA A 48 -32.99 -4.91 14.98
CA ALA A 48 -34.27 -4.99 14.27
C ALA A 48 -34.89 -6.39 14.31
N ALA A 49 -34.06 -7.45 14.39
CA ALA A 49 -34.53 -8.81 14.55
C ALA A 49 -35.04 -9.12 15.98
N GLY A 50 -34.95 -8.18 16.93
CA GLY A 50 -35.51 -8.28 18.28
C GLY A 50 -34.63 -9.01 19.30
N ASN A 51 -34.74 -8.62 20.58
CA ASN A 51 -34.02 -9.20 21.71
C ASN A 51 -34.94 -10.09 22.56
N LEU A 52 -34.62 -11.39 22.62
CA LEU A 52 -35.45 -12.41 23.30
C LEU A 52 -34.79 -12.99 24.56
N HIS A 53 -33.75 -12.31 25.07
CA HIS A 53 -32.94 -12.82 26.19
C HIS A 53 -33.71 -12.98 27.51
N THR A 54 -34.89 -12.37 27.62
CA THR A 54 -35.69 -12.29 28.84
C THR A 54 -36.90 -13.22 28.88
N GLU A 55 -37.29 -13.84 27.77
CA GLU A 55 -38.53 -14.64 27.70
C GLU A 55 -38.29 -16.12 27.96
N ARG A 56 -38.36 -16.51 29.24
CA ARG A 56 -38.10 -17.88 29.73
C ARG A 56 -39.21 -18.89 29.42
N LYS A 57 -40.40 -18.47 28.95
CA LYS A 57 -41.59 -19.33 28.81
C LYS A 57 -41.91 -19.81 27.39
N LEU A 58 -41.13 -19.40 26.40
CA LEU A 58 -41.40 -19.77 25.00
C LEU A 58 -40.86 -21.16 24.65
N SER A 59 -41.64 -21.91 23.86
CA SER A 59 -41.22 -23.20 23.28
C SER A 59 -40.00 -23.00 22.38
N ARG A 60 -39.01 -23.88 22.51
CA ARG A 60 -37.75 -23.85 21.77
C ARG A 60 -37.56 -25.16 21.00
N ARG A 61 -37.24 -25.06 19.72
CA ARG A 61 -36.94 -26.18 18.82
C ARG A 61 -35.50 -26.07 18.31
N PRO A 62 -34.51 -26.62 19.05
CA PRO A 62 -33.11 -26.58 18.63
C PRO A 62 -32.88 -27.42 17.38
N HIS A 63 -31.94 -27.00 16.54
CA HIS A 63 -31.47 -27.77 15.40
C HIS A 63 -30.64 -28.97 15.89
N PRO A 64 -30.85 -30.18 15.35
CA PRO A 64 -30.17 -31.39 15.82
C PRO A 64 -28.64 -31.33 15.66
N GLY A 65 -28.15 -30.78 14.54
CA GLY A 65 -26.70 -30.73 14.23
C GLY A 65 -26.04 -29.35 14.30
N LEU A 66 -26.76 -28.27 14.62
CA LEU A 66 -26.21 -26.90 14.57
C LEU A 66 -26.60 -26.09 15.82
N PRO A 67 -25.76 -25.13 16.26
CA PRO A 67 -26.06 -24.24 17.38
C PRO A 67 -27.09 -23.16 16.96
N LEU A 68 -28.28 -23.60 16.58
CA LEU A 68 -29.37 -22.80 16.04
C LEU A 68 -30.68 -23.27 16.68
N VAL A 69 -31.60 -22.34 16.95
CA VAL A 69 -32.88 -22.64 17.58
C VAL A 69 -34.00 -21.80 16.99
N ARG A 70 -35.18 -22.42 16.83
CA ARG A 70 -36.44 -21.70 16.61
C ARG A 70 -37.17 -21.51 17.92
N ILE A 71 -37.70 -20.31 18.11
CA ILE A 71 -38.49 -19.96 19.28
C ILE A 71 -39.90 -19.65 18.79
N ASP A 72 -40.89 -20.33 19.34
CA ASP A 72 -42.28 -20.23 18.91
C ASP A 72 -42.98 -19.00 19.53
N PHE A 73 -43.55 -18.12 18.71
CA PHE A 73 -44.40 -16.99 19.12
C PHE A 73 -45.85 -17.26 18.67
N GLY A 74 -46.44 -18.33 19.20
CA GLY A 74 -47.74 -18.83 18.75
C GLY A 74 -47.67 -19.47 17.37
N GLU A 75 -48.81 -19.52 16.66
CA GLU A 75 -48.93 -20.24 15.38
C GLU A 75 -48.45 -19.45 14.15
N LYS A 76 -48.24 -18.14 14.29
CA LYS A 76 -48.05 -17.23 13.14
C LYS A 76 -46.60 -16.82 12.90
N VAL A 77 -45.75 -16.86 13.92
CA VAL A 77 -44.37 -16.34 13.82
C VAL A 77 -43.42 -17.21 14.65
N GLN A 78 -42.23 -17.48 14.11
CA GLN A 78 -41.12 -18.10 14.83
C GLN A 78 -39.88 -17.20 14.76
N ALA A 79 -39.07 -17.15 15.81
CA ALA A 79 -37.80 -16.43 15.79
C ALA A 79 -36.63 -17.40 15.65
N LEU A 80 -35.74 -17.14 14.69
CA LEU A 80 -34.51 -17.89 14.49
C LEU A 80 -33.37 -17.24 15.26
N ARG A 81 -32.67 -18.01 16.12
CA ARG A 81 -31.59 -17.53 16.98
C ARG A 81 -30.42 -18.51 17.01
N ILE A 82 -29.21 -17.98 17.20
CA ILE A 82 -28.00 -18.77 17.43
C ILE A 82 -27.84 -19.09 18.92
N LEU A 83 -27.39 -20.31 19.20
CA LEU A 83 -27.03 -20.77 20.53
C LEU A 83 -25.54 -20.52 20.80
N LYS A 84 -25.18 -20.34 22.06
CA LYS A 84 -23.78 -20.16 22.48
C LYS A 84 -23.10 -21.53 22.64
N GLY A 85 -22.21 -21.89 21.72
CA GLY A 85 -21.46 -23.14 21.70
C GLY A 85 -22.38 -24.36 21.77
N SER A 86 -22.02 -25.36 22.57
CA SER A 86 -22.85 -26.52 22.89
C SER A 86 -23.88 -26.26 24.01
N SER A 87 -23.99 -25.02 24.51
CA SER A 87 -24.96 -24.70 25.56
C SER A 87 -26.36 -24.45 25.00
N ALA A 88 -27.39 -24.69 25.80
CA ALA A 88 -28.79 -24.36 25.47
C ALA A 88 -29.12 -22.85 25.61
N THR A 89 -28.11 -21.97 25.73
CA THR A 89 -28.28 -20.53 25.96
C THR A 89 -28.20 -19.74 24.66
N LEU A 90 -29.02 -18.69 24.54
CA LEU A 90 -29.04 -17.83 23.35
C LEU A 90 -27.77 -16.99 23.28
N GLN A 91 -27.19 -16.87 22.09
CA GLN A 91 -26.07 -15.97 21.83
C GLN A 91 -26.51 -14.51 21.90
N THR A 92 -25.69 -13.66 22.53
CA THR A 92 -26.03 -12.23 22.68
C THR A 92 -25.68 -11.41 21.46
N ASP A 93 -26.49 -10.40 21.15
CA ASP A 93 -26.20 -9.43 20.09
C ASP A 93 -24.86 -8.73 20.29
N ARG A 94 -24.45 -8.49 21.55
CA ARG A 94 -23.13 -7.96 21.90
C ARG A 94 -22.02 -8.87 21.40
N THR A 95 -22.09 -10.17 21.71
CA THR A 95 -21.09 -11.15 21.29
C THR A 95 -21.05 -11.29 19.77
N MET A 96 -22.22 -11.39 19.11
CA MET A 96 -22.29 -11.44 17.65
C MET A 96 -21.69 -10.18 17.00
N ASN A 97 -21.90 -9.00 17.57
CA ASN A 97 -21.29 -7.76 17.08
C ASN A 97 -19.75 -7.74 17.20
N ILE A 98 -19.19 -8.35 18.25
CA ILE A 98 -17.74 -8.48 18.42
C ILE A 98 -17.17 -9.44 17.38
N HIS A 99 -17.80 -10.61 17.21
CA HIS A 99 -17.41 -11.61 16.21
C HIS A 99 -17.51 -11.06 14.78
N TYR A 100 -18.59 -10.36 14.44
CA TYR A 100 -18.71 -9.76 13.11
C TYR A 100 -17.65 -8.69 12.84
N LYS A 101 -17.36 -7.82 13.83
CA LYS A 101 -16.26 -6.85 13.75
C LYS A 101 -14.93 -7.53 13.44
N ASN A 102 -14.66 -8.65 14.10
CA ASN A 102 -13.44 -9.42 13.93
C ASN A 102 -13.38 -10.06 12.52
N LEU A 103 -14.50 -10.65 12.08
CA LEU A 103 -14.63 -11.28 10.77
C LEU A 103 -14.43 -10.30 9.61
N ILE A 104 -15.11 -9.15 9.62
CA ILE A 104 -14.97 -8.16 8.53
C ILE A 104 -13.55 -7.60 8.43
N VAL A 105 -12.83 -7.48 9.55
CA VAL A 105 -11.44 -7.02 9.56
C VAL A 105 -10.54 -8.06 8.91
N PHE A 106 -10.68 -9.33 9.28
CA PHE A 106 -9.87 -10.43 8.75
C PHE A 106 -10.15 -10.64 7.25
N MET A 107 -11.41 -10.67 6.86
CA MET A 107 -11.79 -10.81 5.44
C MET A 107 -11.33 -9.61 4.61
N HIS A 108 -11.48 -8.38 5.12
CA HIS A 108 -10.99 -7.19 4.45
C HIS A 108 -9.47 -7.22 4.23
N LYS A 109 -8.72 -7.67 5.26
CA LYS A 109 -7.27 -7.82 5.19
C LYS A 109 -6.87 -8.84 4.13
N PHE A 110 -7.34 -10.08 4.25
CA PHE A 110 -6.98 -11.15 3.32
C PHE A 110 -7.36 -10.83 1.88
N TYR A 111 -8.52 -10.21 1.67
CA TYR A 111 -8.92 -9.82 0.34
C TYR A 111 -8.10 -8.63 -0.20
N GLY A 112 -7.72 -7.68 0.65
CA GLY A 112 -6.79 -6.61 0.29
C GLY A 112 -5.43 -7.15 -0.14
N GLU A 113 -4.88 -8.13 0.58
CA GLU A 113 -3.64 -8.81 0.22
C GLU A 113 -3.75 -9.54 -1.13
N ALA A 114 -4.86 -10.25 -1.36
CA ALA A 114 -5.12 -10.91 -2.65
C ALA A 114 -5.24 -9.91 -3.81
N LEU A 115 -5.95 -8.79 -3.61
CA LEU A 115 -6.09 -7.74 -4.62
C LEU A 115 -4.77 -7.02 -4.91
N ASP A 116 -3.92 -6.84 -3.89
CA ASP A 116 -2.57 -6.32 -4.06
C ASP A 116 -1.70 -7.28 -4.89
N LEU A 117 -1.80 -8.60 -4.64
CA LEU A 117 -1.13 -9.64 -5.46
C LEU A 117 -1.62 -9.67 -6.91
N TRP A 118 -2.93 -9.45 -7.12
CA TRP A 118 -3.53 -9.38 -8.46
C TRP A 118 -3.31 -8.03 -9.17
N GLY A 119 -2.54 -7.11 -8.57
CA GLY A 119 -2.19 -5.84 -9.19
C GLY A 119 -3.36 -4.85 -9.35
N VAL A 120 -4.49 -5.07 -8.68
CA VAL A 120 -5.68 -4.21 -8.77
C VAL A 120 -5.36 -2.83 -8.17
N PRO A 121 -5.56 -1.71 -8.90
CA PRO A 121 -5.33 -0.36 -8.35
C PRO A 121 -6.24 -0.07 -7.14
N ARG A 122 -5.78 0.65 -6.09
CA ARG A 122 -6.61 0.80 -4.88
C ARG A 122 -7.88 1.62 -5.01
N THR A 123 -7.94 2.52 -5.97
CA THR A 123 -9.20 3.17 -6.38
C THR A 123 -10.25 2.13 -6.76
N ALA A 124 -9.87 1.07 -7.47
CA ALA A 124 -10.74 -0.06 -7.77
C ALA A 124 -10.90 -1.02 -6.59
N GLN A 125 -9.85 -1.28 -5.79
CA GLN A 125 -9.94 -2.21 -4.65
C GLN A 125 -10.98 -1.78 -3.61
N VAL A 126 -11.16 -0.48 -3.35
CA VAL A 126 -12.22 0.00 -2.44
C VAL A 126 -13.58 -0.51 -2.90
N ALA A 127 -13.87 -0.44 -4.21
CA ALA A 127 -15.11 -0.99 -4.77
C ALA A 127 -15.18 -2.52 -4.64
N HIS A 128 -14.06 -3.24 -4.84
CA HIS A 128 -14.02 -4.70 -4.65
C HIS A 128 -14.26 -5.11 -3.18
N GLN A 129 -13.60 -4.45 -2.23
CA GLN A 129 -13.75 -4.70 -0.80
C GLN A 129 -15.15 -4.32 -0.31
N GLU A 130 -15.72 -3.24 -0.82
CA GLU A 130 -17.10 -2.86 -0.53
C GLU A 130 -18.10 -3.89 -1.08
N ARG A 131 -17.87 -4.46 -2.27
CA ARG A 131 -18.69 -5.58 -2.80
C ARG A 131 -18.60 -6.81 -1.91
N MET A 132 -17.41 -7.16 -1.44
CA MET A 132 -17.20 -8.29 -0.52
C MET A 132 -17.95 -8.09 0.81
N LEU A 133 -17.84 -6.90 1.42
CA LEU A 133 -18.52 -6.60 2.68
C LEU A 133 -20.05 -6.59 2.52
N ASN A 134 -20.56 -6.05 1.41
CA ASN A 134 -21.98 -6.10 1.09
C ASN A 134 -22.47 -7.53 0.84
N TRP A 135 -21.65 -8.37 0.21
CA TRP A 135 -21.95 -9.78 0.01
C TRP A 135 -22.06 -10.51 1.36
N LEU A 136 -21.06 -10.35 2.24
CA LEU A 136 -21.08 -10.97 3.57
C LEU A 136 -22.31 -10.54 4.38
N HIS A 137 -22.66 -9.25 4.31
CA HIS A 137 -23.86 -8.75 4.99
C HIS A 137 -25.14 -9.43 4.50
N LYS A 138 -25.25 -9.70 3.18
CA LYS A 138 -26.36 -10.47 2.61
C LYS A 138 -26.32 -11.91 3.09
N GLU A 139 -25.17 -12.58 3.08
CA GLU A 139 -25.07 -13.97 3.57
C GLU A 139 -25.50 -14.10 5.06
N CYS A 140 -25.36 -13.04 5.86
CA CYS A 140 -25.85 -13.01 7.24
C CYS A 140 -27.38 -12.88 7.36
N PHE A 141 -28.02 -11.98 6.58
CA PHE A 141 -29.43 -11.59 6.83
C PHE A 141 -30.38 -11.84 5.67
N ASP A 142 -29.88 -11.82 4.44
CA ASP A 142 -30.63 -11.95 3.20
C ASP A 142 -29.91 -12.95 2.27
N PRO A 143 -29.67 -14.21 2.70
CA PRO A 143 -28.81 -15.14 1.98
C PRO A 143 -29.47 -15.61 0.68
N PRO A 144 -28.66 -15.97 -0.32
CA PRO A 144 -29.18 -16.32 -1.63
C PRO A 144 -29.99 -17.63 -1.62
N PRO A 145 -30.84 -17.82 -2.63
CA PRO A 145 -31.56 -19.07 -2.83
C PRO A 145 -30.66 -20.30 -2.97
N ILE A 146 -31.12 -21.44 -2.45
CA ILE A 146 -30.48 -22.76 -2.53
C ILE A 146 -31.30 -23.65 -3.46
N GLY A 147 -30.60 -24.42 -4.30
CA GLY A 147 -31.16 -25.53 -5.04
C GLY A 147 -32.07 -25.13 -6.21
N PRO A 148 -32.60 -26.13 -6.94
CA PRO A 148 -33.45 -25.92 -8.11
C PRO A 148 -34.76 -25.17 -7.77
N ASP A 149 -35.26 -25.34 -6.55
CA ASP A 149 -36.51 -24.74 -6.08
C ASP A 149 -36.36 -23.28 -5.64
N LYS A 150 -35.14 -22.71 -5.70
CA LYS A 150 -34.82 -21.32 -5.36
C LYS A 150 -35.38 -20.86 -3.99
N ARG A 151 -35.37 -21.72 -2.98
CA ARG A 151 -35.73 -21.32 -1.61
C ARG A 151 -34.57 -20.57 -0.96
N ALA A 152 -34.83 -19.39 -0.39
CA ALA A 152 -33.82 -18.64 0.35
C ALA A 152 -33.27 -19.46 1.52
N SER A 153 -31.94 -19.51 1.68
CA SER A 153 -31.34 -20.05 2.90
C SER A 153 -31.85 -19.29 4.12
N LEU A 154 -31.81 -19.91 5.29
CA LEU A 154 -32.09 -19.23 6.54
C LEU A 154 -30.91 -18.31 6.94
N PRO A 155 -31.18 -17.08 7.38
CA PRO A 155 -30.16 -16.16 7.89
C PRO A 155 -29.70 -16.56 9.30
N ILE A 156 -28.66 -15.89 9.81
CA ILE A 156 -28.12 -16.16 11.16
C ILE A 156 -29.06 -15.72 12.29
N LYS A 157 -29.97 -14.78 12.00
CA LYS A 157 -30.99 -14.26 12.93
C LYS A 157 -32.12 -13.66 12.11
N ALA A 158 -33.36 -14.11 12.34
CA ALA A 158 -34.54 -13.56 11.67
C ALA A 158 -35.84 -13.88 12.41
N GLU A 159 -36.90 -13.24 11.95
CA GLU A 159 -38.29 -13.66 12.14
C GLU A 159 -38.68 -14.53 10.94
N LEU A 160 -39.36 -15.65 11.22
CA LEU A 160 -39.80 -16.63 10.24
C LEU A 160 -41.33 -16.61 10.21
N ASN A 161 -41.86 -16.65 9.00
CA ASN A 161 -43.27 -16.87 8.72
C ASN A 161 -43.50 -18.32 8.26
N PRO A 162 -44.72 -18.86 8.41
CA PRO A 162 -45.09 -20.15 7.84
C PRO A 162 -44.87 -20.20 6.31
N PRO A 163 -44.55 -21.37 5.72
CA PRO A 163 -44.36 -22.65 6.39
C PRO A 163 -43.00 -22.75 7.06
N PHE A 164 -42.99 -23.23 8.31
CA PHE A 164 -41.75 -23.37 9.05
C PHE A 164 -40.97 -24.62 8.59
N PRO A 165 -39.64 -24.53 8.45
CA PRO A 165 -38.82 -25.66 8.05
C PRO A 165 -38.84 -26.80 9.08
N VAL A 166 -38.68 -28.03 8.64
CA VAL A 166 -38.56 -29.21 9.52
C VAL A 166 -37.08 -29.59 9.57
N TRP A 167 -36.51 -29.64 10.76
CA TRP A 167 -35.09 -29.87 10.94
C TRP A 167 -34.69 -31.27 10.52
N ARG A 168 -33.61 -31.36 9.75
CA ARG A 168 -32.93 -32.62 9.47
C ARG A 168 -31.46 -32.51 9.87
N GLU A 169 -30.94 -33.56 10.48
CA GLU A 169 -29.56 -33.59 10.98
C GLU A 169 -28.53 -33.50 9.85
N ASP A 170 -28.82 -34.13 8.71
CA ASP A 170 -27.98 -34.14 7.51
C ASP A 170 -28.11 -32.88 6.65
N LEU A 171 -28.85 -31.87 7.10
CA LEU A 171 -29.15 -30.62 6.37
C LEU A 171 -29.84 -30.84 5.03
N SER A 172 -30.39 -32.04 4.77
CA SER A 172 -31.10 -32.38 3.53
C SER A 172 -32.43 -31.65 3.38
N ASP A 173 -32.90 -30.95 4.42
CA ASP A 173 -34.08 -30.09 4.35
C ASP A 173 -33.87 -28.84 3.46
N GLY A 174 -32.62 -28.57 3.05
CA GLY A 174 -32.28 -27.50 2.13
C GLY A 174 -32.50 -26.09 2.69
N SER A 175 -32.74 -25.95 4.00
CA SER A 175 -33.00 -24.66 4.63
C SER A 175 -31.74 -23.90 5.02
N ILE A 176 -30.57 -24.54 5.07
CA ILE A 176 -29.31 -23.92 5.50
C ILE A 176 -28.21 -24.24 4.48
N ALA A 177 -27.66 -23.21 3.84
CA ALA A 177 -26.54 -23.35 2.91
C ALA A 177 -25.18 -23.44 3.61
N GLU A 178 -24.17 -23.86 2.87
CA GLU A 178 -22.80 -24.05 3.35
C GLU A 178 -22.22 -22.81 4.05
N ASN A 179 -22.43 -21.61 3.48
CA ASN A 179 -21.97 -20.35 4.09
C ASN A 179 -22.68 -20.09 5.41
N GLN A 180 -23.97 -20.40 5.49
CA GLN A 180 -24.80 -20.18 6.68
C GLN A 180 -24.38 -21.14 7.79
N VAL A 181 -24.05 -22.40 7.48
CA VAL A 181 -23.44 -23.34 8.43
C VAL A 181 -22.18 -22.73 9.06
N LYS A 182 -21.26 -22.23 8.23
CA LYS A 182 -20.00 -21.61 8.70
C LYS A 182 -20.25 -20.39 9.57
N LEU A 183 -21.14 -19.50 9.14
CA LEU A 183 -21.50 -18.30 9.91
C LEU A 183 -22.18 -18.67 11.24
N ILE A 184 -23.08 -19.64 11.26
CA ILE A 184 -23.76 -20.12 12.47
C ILE A 184 -22.75 -20.68 13.47
N LEU A 185 -21.85 -21.56 13.03
CA LEU A 185 -20.79 -22.11 13.86
C LEU A 185 -19.87 -21.01 14.39
N TYR A 186 -19.45 -20.09 13.52
CA TYR A 186 -18.59 -18.97 13.89
C TYR A 186 -19.24 -18.06 14.95
N PHE A 187 -20.51 -17.68 14.77
CA PHE A 187 -21.23 -16.82 15.72
C PHE A 187 -21.64 -17.53 17.00
N SER A 188 -21.65 -18.86 17.04
CA SER A 188 -21.92 -19.63 18.26
C SER A 188 -20.77 -19.55 19.28
N GLN A 189 -19.57 -19.19 18.86
CA GLN A 189 -18.39 -19.14 19.71
C GLN A 189 -18.57 -18.21 20.94
N VAL A 190 -17.84 -18.51 22.01
CA VAL A 190 -17.83 -17.68 23.23
C VAL A 190 -17.25 -16.29 22.92
N GLU A 191 -17.67 -15.26 23.66
CA GLU A 191 -17.12 -13.90 23.49
C GLU A 191 -15.60 -13.91 23.64
N GLY A 192 -14.93 -13.37 22.62
CA GLY A 192 -13.46 -13.28 22.58
C GLY A 192 -12.75 -14.51 22.02
N ASP A 193 -13.45 -15.60 21.72
CA ASP A 193 -12.87 -16.73 21.01
C ASP A 193 -12.55 -16.34 19.55
N LEU A 194 -11.33 -16.68 19.14
CA LEU A 194 -10.77 -16.36 17.84
C LEU A 194 -10.38 -17.62 17.05
N GLY A 195 -10.62 -18.82 17.59
CA GLY A 195 -10.15 -20.08 17.02
C GLY A 195 -10.64 -20.31 15.59
N LEU A 196 -11.94 -20.13 15.33
CA LEU A 196 -12.52 -20.33 14.00
C LEU A 196 -12.37 -19.12 13.07
N LEU A 197 -11.84 -17.99 13.54
CA LEU A 197 -11.82 -16.76 12.75
C LEU A 197 -11.00 -16.89 11.45
N PRO A 198 -9.75 -17.37 11.45
CA PRO A 198 -8.95 -17.41 10.23
C PRO A 198 -9.55 -18.34 9.17
N SER A 199 -9.97 -19.55 9.56
CA SER A 199 -10.59 -20.52 8.65
C SER A 199 -11.91 -20.02 8.08
N THR A 200 -12.80 -19.51 8.94
CA THR A 200 -14.09 -18.94 8.50
C THR A 200 -13.88 -17.79 7.52
N ALA A 201 -12.96 -16.87 7.83
CA ALA A 201 -12.68 -15.74 6.95
C ALA A 201 -12.13 -16.17 5.60
N PHE A 202 -11.20 -17.14 5.58
CA PHE A 202 -10.60 -17.65 4.35
C PHE A 202 -11.64 -18.36 3.47
N GLU A 203 -12.41 -19.29 4.04
CA GLU A 203 -13.40 -20.06 3.28
C GLU A 203 -14.52 -19.18 2.72
N LEU A 204 -15.01 -18.21 3.50
CA LEU A 204 -16.02 -17.26 3.01
C LEU A 204 -15.46 -16.38 1.88
N LEU A 205 -14.18 -16.01 1.92
CA LEU A 205 -13.54 -15.28 0.84
C LEU A 205 -13.39 -16.11 -0.44
N GLU A 206 -13.04 -17.39 -0.33
CA GLU A 206 -12.97 -18.29 -1.49
C GLU A 206 -14.35 -18.46 -2.13
N GLN A 207 -15.40 -18.61 -1.33
CA GLN A 207 -16.79 -18.66 -1.82
C GLN A 207 -17.22 -17.35 -2.50
N PHE A 208 -16.83 -16.20 -1.95
CA PHE A 208 -17.07 -14.90 -2.59
C PHE A 208 -16.36 -14.78 -3.95
N LYS A 209 -15.08 -15.18 -4.04
CA LYS A 209 -14.30 -15.16 -5.28
C LYS A 209 -14.94 -16.06 -6.33
N LYS A 210 -15.31 -17.29 -5.97
CA LYS A 210 -15.95 -18.25 -6.87
C LYS A 210 -17.21 -17.66 -7.54
N LYS A 211 -18.10 -17.04 -6.75
CA LYS A 211 -19.29 -16.35 -7.27
C LYS A 211 -18.97 -15.14 -8.16
N LEU A 212 -17.84 -14.47 -7.96
CA LEU A 212 -17.39 -13.37 -8.81
C LEU A 212 -16.93 -13.89 -10.19
N TYR A 213 -16.18 -15.00 -10.20
CA TYR A 213 -15.73 -15.65 -11.43
C TYR A 213 -16.88 -16.28 -12.22
N GLU A 214 -17.83 -16.95 -11.55
CA GLU A 214 -19.03 -17.51 -12.20
C GLU A 214 -19.90 -16.44 -12.89
N LYS A 215 -19.90 -15.20 -12.38
CA LYS A 215 -20.62 -14.06 -13.00
C LYS A 215 -19.88 -13.45 -14.19
N LEU A 216 -18.59 -13.68 -14.33
CA LEU A 216 -17.79 -13.23 -15.47
C LEU A 216 -17.86 -14.21 -16.65
N GLU A 217 -18.21 -15.48 -16.40
CA GLU A 217 -18.24 -16.55 -17.41
C GLU A 217 -19.28 -16.44 -18.56
N PRO A 218 -20.35 -15.62 -18.52
CA PRO A 218 -21.12 -15.38 -19.75
C PRO A 218 -20.40 -14.46 -20.74
N ALA A 219 -19.45 -13.63 -20.27
CA ALA A 219 -18.72 -12.66 -21.10
C ALA A 219 -17.34 -13.15 -21.55
N ALA A 220 -16.80 -14.22 -20.93
CA ALA A 220 -15.47 -14.74 -21.18
C ALA A 220 -15.40 -15.90 -22.20
N LYS A 221 -16.53 -16.30 -22.82
CA LYS A 221 -16.55 -17.39 -23.81
C LYS A 221 -16.05 -17.02 -25.22
N SER A 222 -15.41 -15.86 -25.41
CA SER A 222 -14.85 -15.46 -26.71
C SER A 222 -13.32 -15.36 -26.75
N VAL A 223 -12.59 -15.93 -25.79
CA VAL A 223 -11.13 -15.98 -25.88
C VAL A 223 -10.67 -17.41 -25.58
N THR A 224 -10.19 -18.07 -26.64
CA THR A 224 -9.54 -19.37 -26.57
C THR A 224 -8.25 -19.30 -25.77
N PRO A 225 -7.89 -20.37 -25.02
CA PRO A 225 -6.71 -20.39 -24.17
C PRO A 225 -5.48 -20.89 -24.93
N GLU A 226 -4.84 -20.03 -25.72
CA GLU A 226 -3.46 -20.24 -26.17
C GLU A 226 -2.78 -18.87 -26.24
N ASP A 227 -2.05 -18.50 -25.19
CA ASP A 227 -0.66 -18.04 -25.28
C ASP A 227 -0.05 -17.75 -23.89
N PRO A 228 1.28 -17.90 -23.74
CA PRO A 228 1.95 -17.87 -22.44
C PRO A 228 1.97 -16.46 -21.86
N ILE A 229 2.03 -16.41 -20.53
CA ILE A 229 2.25 -15.20 -19.72
C ILE A 229 3.44 -14.40 -20.30
N GLU A 230 3.15 -13.32 -21.02
CA GLU A 230 4.13 -12.29 -21.33
C GLU A 230 4.35 -11.43 -20.07
N PRO A 231 5.61 -11.19 -19.67
CA PRO A 231 5.92 -10.32 -18.56
C PRO A 231 5.48 -8.88 -18.87
N LEU A 232 4.87 -8.23 -17.89
CA LEU A 232 4.48 -6.82 -17.87
C LEU A 232 5.69 -5.89 -18.16
N THR A 233 6.01 -5.72 -19.43
CA THR A 233 6.84 -4.65 -19.98
C THR A 233 6.11 -4.04 -21.16
N SER A 234 5.11 -3.19 -20.89
CA SER A 234 4.64 -2.23 -21.88
C SER A 234 3.86 -1.11 -21.20
N GLU A 235 4.59 -0.08 -20.76
CA GLU A 235 4.20 1.31 -21.02
C GLU A 235 5.49 2.07 -21.36
N ASN A 236 5.57 2.51 -22.62
CA ASN A 236 6.65 3.25 -23.29
C ASN A 236 7.82 2.40 -23.81
N GLY A 237 8.01 2.36 -25.14
CA GLY A 237 9.21 1.87 -25.85
C GLY A 237 10.52 2.63 -25.53
N MET A 238 10.54 3.34 -24.40
CA MET A 238 11.58 4.25 -23.90
C MET A 238 12.43 3.62 -22.77
N THR A 239 12.11 2.41 -22.31
CA THR A 239 12.85 1.68 -21.27
C THR A 239 14.08 0.93 -21.79
N ASN A 240 14.09 0.57 -23.07
CA ASN A 240 15.21 -0.15 -23.71
C ASN A 240 16.50 0.68 -23.77
N LEU A 241 16.39 1.99 -24.09
CA LEU A 241 17.56 2.88 -24.19
C LEU A 241 18.24 3.14 -22.83
N ILE A 242 17.49 3.23 -21.73
CA ILE A 242 18.10 3.34 -20.39
C ILE A 242 18.84 2.03 -20.07
N GLN A 243 18.21 0.87 -20.30
CA GLN A 243 18.83 -0.42 -20.02
C GLN A 243 20.09 -0.65 -20.84
N GLU A 244 20.09 -0.21 -22.10
CA GLU A 244 21.24 -0.28 -22.98
C GLU A 244 22.33 0.71 -22.56
N GLY A 245 21.98 1.97 -22.30
CA GLY A 245 22.90 2.98 -21.79
C GLY A 245 23.58 2.59 -20.47
N LEU A 246 22.88 1.87 -19.59
CA LEU A 246 23.43 1.35 -18.32
C LEU A 246 24.55 0.32 -18.53
N LYS A 247 24.67 -0.31 -19.71
CA LYS A 247 25.79 -1.22 -20.03
C LYS A 247 27.08 -0.47 -20.36
N TYR A 248 26.98 0.77 -20.83
CA TYR A 248 28.08 1.49 -21.48
C TYR A 248 28.52 2.75 -20.72
N LEU A 249 27.59 3.62 -20.32
CA LEU A 249 27.92 4.88 -19.64
C LEU A 249 28.72 4.71 -18.34
N PRO A 250 28.54 3.67 -17.51
CA PRO A 250 29.37 3.51 -16.32
C PRO A 250 30.86 3.37 -16.62
N LYS A 251 31.22 2.98 -17.86
CA LYS A 251 32.60 2.82 -18.35
C LYS A 251 33.23 4.15 -18.81
N LEU A 252 32.44 5.20 -19.02
CA LEU A 252 32.94 6.53 -19.40
C LEU A 252 33.76 7.21 -18.31
N VAL A 253 33.58 6.80 -17.04
CA VAL A 253 34.31 7.34 -15.90
C VAL A 253 35.14 6.22 -15.28
N SER A 254 36.46 6.33 -15.39
CA SER A 254 37.40 5.33 -14.90
C SER A 254 37.41 5.26 -13.37
N ASP A 255 37.91 4.16 -12.80
CA ASP A 255 38.13 4.07 -11.36
C ASP A 255 39.18 5.08 -10.86
N GLN A 256 40.11 5.50 -11.73
CA GLN A 256 41.13 6.51 -11.42
C GLN A 256 40.51 7.92 -11.33
N ASP A 257 39.62 8.29 -12.26
CA ASP A 257 38.86 9.54 -12.19
C ASP A 257 38.09 9.67 -10.87
N LEU A 258 37.50 8.55 -10.41
CA LEU A 258 36.76 8.49 -9.15
C LEU A 258 37.67 8.41 -7.91
N ALA A 259 38.87 7.84 -8.04
CA ALA A 259 39.84 7.75 -6.96
C ALA A 259 40.48 9.11 -6.65
N GLY A 260 40.76 9.93 -7.67
CA GLY A 260 41.26 11.31 -7.50
C GLY A 260 40.28 12.18 -6.71
N LEU A 261 38.98 11.96 -6.92
CA LEU A 261 37.89 12.65 -6.20
C LEU A 261 37.75 12.29 -4.71
N ARG A 262 38.44 11.24 -4.20
CA ARG A 262 38.28 10.81 -2.80
C ARG A 262 38.66 11.88 -1.77
N ARG A 263 39.57 12.80 -2.11
CA ARG A 263 39.99 13.92 -1.26
C ARG A 263 39.16 15.19 -1.51
N ASP A 264 38.70 15.40 -2.75
CA ASP A 264 38.01 16.63 -3.18
C ASP A 264 36.47 16.60 -3.07
N ILE A 265 35.85 15.43 -2.92
CA ILE A 265 34.40 15.30 -2.72
C ILE A 265 33.91 16.07 -1.50
N ASP A 266 34.75 16.20 -0.48
CA ASP A 266 34.39 16.88 0.77
C ASP A 266 34.73 18.38 0.74
N HIS A 267 35.64 18.85 -0.14
CA HIS A 267 36.17 20.23 -0.12
C HIS A 267 35.91 21.02 -1.42
N VAL A 268 35.54 20.37 -2.52
CA VAL A 268 35.18 20.95 -3.84
C VAL A 268 36.34 21.69 -4.53
N GLU A 269 37.37 22.15 -3.84
CA GLU A 269 38.43 23.04 -4.35
C GLU A 269 39.29 22.46 -5.49
N GLY A 270 39.44 21.14 -5.60
CA GLY A 270 40.13 20.47 -6.72
C GLY A 270 39.27 20.19 -7.96
N TYR A 271 37.98 20.56 -7.96
CA TYR A 271 37.04 20.22 -9.04
C TYR A 271 37.07 21.26 -10.18
N PRO A 272 36.85 20.88 -11.47
CA PRO A 272 36.95 21.81 -12.62
C PRO A 272 36.03 23.04 -12.59
N ASN A 273 34.96 23.04 -11.78
CA ASN A 273 34.15 24.24 -11.55
C ASN A 273 33.54 24.24 -10.12
N PRO A 274 34.32 24.65 -9.12
CA PRO A 274 33.88 24.58 -7.73
C PRO A 274 32.85 25.66 -7.39
N LYS A 275 32.92 26.79 -8.11
CA LYS A 275 32.02 27.93 -7.92
C LYS A 275 30.58 27.56 -8.29
N MET A 276 30.37 26.90 -9.43
CA MET A 276 29.03 26.47 -9.86
C MET A 276 28.36 25.57 -8.82
N ILE A 277 29.06 24.55 -8.32
CA ILE A 277 28.53 23.65 -7.28
C ILE A 277 28.22 24.43 -5.99
N ARG A 278 29.11 25.32 -5.55
CA ARG A 278 28.89 26.14 -4.35
C ARG A 278 27.67 27.05 -4.48
N ASP A 279 27.51 27.72 -5.61
CA ASP A 279 26.39 28.63 -5.84
C ASP A 279 25.06 27.87 -5.91
N LEU A 280 25.03 26.70 -6.54
CA LEU A 280 23.86 25.83 -6.58
C LEU A 280 23.51 25.25 -5.20
N LEU A 281 24.51 24.82 -4.42
CA LEU A 281 24.28 24.36 -3.04
C LEU A 281 23.79 25.49 -2.13
N ARG A 282 24.24 26.73 -2.33
CA ARG A 282 23.72 27.90 -1.60
C ARG A 282 22.24 28.11 -1.93
N LYS A 283 21.87 28.12 -3.21
CA LYS A 283 20.46 28.21 -3.65
C LYS A 283 19.60 27.08 -3.06
N PHE A 284 20.12 25.84 -3.06
CA PHE A 284 19.46 24.70 -2.45
C PHE A 284 19.18 24.91 -0.96
N LEU A 285 20.17 25.40 -0.20
CA LEU A 285 20.02 25.70 1.22
C LEU A 285 19.05 26.86 1.48
N ASP A 286 19.02 27.86 0.60
CA ASP A 286 18.08 28.99 0.70
C ASP A 286 16.62 28.55 0.45
N GLN A 287 16.42 27.53 -0.39
CA GLN A 287 15.10 26.97 -0.72
C GLN A 287 14.66 25.83 0.21
N ALA A 288 15.59 25.15 0.86
CA ALA A 288 15.27 24.13 1.86
C ALA A 288 14.69 24.76 3.12
N ASP A 289 13.72 24.10 3.78
CA ASP A 289 13.20 24.65 5.02
C ASP A 289 14.20 24.57 6.16
N ARG A 290 14.18 25.62 6.98
CA ARG A 290 15.11 25.86 8.08
C ARG A 290 14.67 25.22 9.40
N THR A 291 13.75 24.24 9.34
CA THR A 291 13.24 23.58 10.54
C THR A 291 14.33 22.72 11.18
N LEU A 292 14.60 22.95 12.46
CA LEU A 292 15.63 22.22 13.21
C LEU A 292 15.23 20.75 13.44
N THR A 293 16.06 19.83 12.96
CA THR A 293 15.90 18.36 13.09
C THR A 293 15.65 17.91 14.53
N SER A 294 16.32 18.54 15.51
CA SER A 294 16.22 18.18 16.94
C SER A 294 14.84 18.43 17.55
N ARG A 295 14.00 19.26 16.92
CA ARG A 295 12.65 19.59 17.38
C ARG A 295 11.56 18.87 16.59
N MET A 296 11.94 18.09 15.57
CA MET A 296 10.99 17.42 14.69
C MET A 296 10.41 16.18 15.37
N LYS A 297 9.08 16.13 15.48
CA LYS A 297 8.35 14.92 15.87
C LYS A 297 7.83 14.24 14.62
N VAL A 298 8.00 12.94 14.52
CA VAL A 298 7.51 12.16 13.37
C VAL A 298 5.99 12.19 13.39
N LYS A 299 5.39 12.75 12.34
CA LYS A 299 3.94 12.78 12.14
C LYS A 299 3.48 11.48 11.48
N GLU A 300 4.09 11.14 10.36
CA GLU A 300 3.75 9.92 9.61
C GLU A 300 4.94 9.44 8.76
N VAL A 301 5.22 8.14 8.80
CA VAL A 301 6.31 7.52 8.02
C VAL A 301 5.74 6.96 6.73
N HIS A 302 6.47 7.13 5.63
CA HIS A 302 6.08 6.54 4.35
C HIS A 302 6.17 5.00 4.39
N PRO A 303 5.17 4.27 3.86
CA PRO A 303 5.02 2.84 4.11
C PRO A 303 6.06 1.92 3.44
N THR A 304 6.85 2.43 2.48
CA THR A 304 7.89 1.64 1.78
C THR A 304 9.21 2.37 1.53
N LEU A 305 9.29 3.64 1.91
CA LEU A 305 10.43 4.50 1.58
C LEU A 305 10.92 5.10 2.91
N PRO A 306 12.23 5.19 3.13
CA PRO A 306 12.80 5.81 4.32
C PRO A 306 12.67 7.34 4.29
N ILE A 307 11.43 7.82 4.28
CA ILE A 307 11.02 9.22 4.24
C ILE A 307 9.79 9.40 5.14
N ALA A 308 9.66 10.54 5.80
CA ALA A 308 8.57 10.81 6.73
C ALA A 308 8.14 12.28 6.68
N LEU A 309 6.90 12.53 7.11
CA LEU A 309 6.43 13.84 7.50
C LEU A 309 6.70 14.08 8.97
N TYR A 310 7.04 15.32 9.28
CA TYR A 310 7.29 15.77 10.64
C TYR A 310 6.26 16.82 11.00
N GLU A 311 5.89 16.86 12.27
CA GLU A 311 4.89 17.77 12.79
C GLU A 311 5.49 19.15 13.09
N SER A 312 4.83 20.18 12.55
CA SER A 312 5.07 21.58 12.88
C SER A 312 3.73 22.31 12.95
N GLU A 313 3.29 22.62 14.17
CA GLU A 313 2.05 23.38 14.40
C GLU A 313 2.10 24.78 13.79
N GLN A 314 3.29 25.41 13.78
CA GLN A 314 3.48 26.73 13.19
C GLN A 314 3.32 26.67 11.67
N LEU A 315 4.01 25.75 10.98
CA LEU A 315 3.91 25.62 9.52
C LEU A 315 2.52 25.17 9.08
N GLN A 316 1.83 24.34 9.88
CA GLN A 316 0.44 23.97 9.60
C GLN A 316 -0.51 25.16 9.67
N ARG A 317 -0.35 26.04 10.68
CA ARG A 317 -1.19 27.22 10.87
C ARG A 317 -0.92 28.28 9.80
N ASP A 318 0.35 28.59 9.57
CA ASP A 318 0.74 29.75 8.77
C ASP A 318 0.76 29.45 7.26
N GLN A 319 1.14 28.23 6.89
CA GLN A 319 1.43 27.86 5.49
C GLN A 319 0.69 26.61 5.02
N ARG A 320 -0.11 25.97 5.89
CA ARG A 320 -0.73 24.65 5.64
C ARG A 320 0.30 23.64 5.13
N ALA A 321 1.49 23.65 5.72
CA ALA A 321 2.62 22.84 5.26
C ALA A 321 3.23 22.02 6.40
N GLN A 322 3.88 20.92 6.04
CA GLN A 322 4.65 20.07 6.95
C GLN A 322 6.02 19.75 6.34
N PRO A 323 7.10 19.70 7.15
CA PRO A 323 8.39 19.24 6.66
C PRO A 323 8.33 17.77 6.24
N ILE A 324 8.88 17.47 5.06
CA ILE A 324 9.14 16.12 4.59
C ILE A 324 10.64 15.85 4.57
N ARG A 325 11.09 14.73 5.13
CA ARG A 325 12.53 14.38 5.22
C ARG A 325 12.81 12.90 5.06
N ILE A 326 13.92 12.60 4.41
CA ILE A 326 14.54 11.27 4.38
C ILE A 326 15.15 10.96 5.75
N PHE A 327 15.08 9.71 6.18
CA PHE A 327 15.74 9.20 7.39
C PHE A 327 16.59 7.95 7.07
N ARG A 328 17.32 7.42 8.05
CA ARG A 328 18.20 6.27 7.85
C ARG A 328 17.43 4.94 7.86
N LYS A 329 17.60 4.10 6.83
CA LYS A 329 16.85 2.84 6.59
C LYS A 329 17.03 1.75 7.66
N LYS A 330 18.00 1.86 8.56
CA LYS A 330 18.36 0.85 9.56
C LYS A 330 18.28 1.35 11.01
N GLU A 331 17.74 2.54 11.23
CA GLU A 331 17.55 3.07 12.58
C GLU A 331 16.12 2.83 13.03
N SER A 332 15.97 2.38 14.28
CA SER A 332 14.67 2.11 14.90
C SER A 332 13.82 3.37 15.06
N SER A 333 14.46 4.55 15.02
CA SER A 333 13.81 5.86 14.99
C SER A 333 13.83 6.42 13.57
N ALA A 334 12.68 6.93 13.10
CA ALA A 334 12.59 7.71 11.86
C ALA A 334 13.18 9.12 12.03
N PHE A 335 14.40 9.20 12.59
CA PHE A 335 15.08 10.45 12.85
C PHE A 335 15.56 11.07 11.51
N PRO A 336 15.18 12.33 11.22
CA PRO A 336 15.46 12.92 9.91
C PRO A 336 16.96 13.08 9.69
N LEU A 337 17.40 12.94 8.44
CA LEU A 337 18.73 13.40 8.04
C LEU A 337 18.77 14.93 8.21
N ASP A 338 19.66 15.38 9.08
CA ASP A 338 19.92 16.81 9.23
C ASP A 338 20.73 17.37 8.07
N SER A 339 20.93 18.69 8.08
CA SER A 339 21.74 19.38 7.07
C SER A 339 23.20 18.94 7.07
N ILE A 340 23.74 18.54 8.23
CA ILE A 340 25.12 18.05 8.40
C ILE A 340 25.30 16.73 7.65
N GLU A 341 24.27 15.89 7.58
CA GLU A 341 24.31 14.63 6.86
C GLU A 341 23.84 14.68 5.42
N LEU A 342 22.81 15.46 5.13
CA LEU A 342 22.22 15.53 3.79
C LEU A 342 23.11 16.31 2.84
N LEU A 343 23.62 17.47 3.27
CA LEU A 343 24.36 18.37 2.40
C LEU A 343 25.64 17.73 1.81
N PRO A 344 26.45 16.98 2.58
CA PRO A 344 27.58 16.24 2.01
C PRO A 344 27.14 15.17 1.00
N ARG A 345 25.98 14.52 1.19
CA ARG A 345 25.45 13.52 0.25
C ARG A 345 25.01 14.15 -1.07
N VAL A 346 24.32 15.29 -1.01
CA VAL A 346 23.89 16.06 -2.18
C VAL A 346 25.11 16.57 -2.94
N ARG A 347 26.06 17.23 -2.24
CA ARG A 347 27.32 17.71 -2.82
C ARG A 347 28.08 16.61 -3.55
N ARG A 348 28.27 15.46 -2.90
CA ARG A 348 28.95 14.32 -3.49
C ARG A 348 28.26 13.81 -4.75
N LEU A 349 26.93 13.71 -4.73
CA LEU A 349 26.18 13.29 -5.91
C LEU A 349 26.33 14.30 -7.05
N MET A 350 26.26 15.61 -6.77
CA MET A 350 26.44 16.65 -7.78
C MET A 350 27.82 16.60 -8.43
N VAL A 351 28.88 16.48 -7.63
CA VAL A 351 30.27 16.40 -8.14
C VAL A 351 30.44 15.20 -9.07
N VAL A 352 29.94 14.04 -8.67
CA VAL A 352 30.04 12.81 -9.48
C VAL A 352 29.14 12.88 -10.71
N LEU A 353 27.93 13.43 -10.59
CA LEU A 353 27.01 13.63 -11.71
C LEU A 353 27.59 14.58 -12.77
N ASP A 354 28.19 15.68 -12.34
CA ASP A 354 28.82 16.63 -13.25
C ASP A 354 30.08 16.04 -13.90
N LEU A 355 30.88 15.24 -13.18
CA LEU A 355 31.99 14.50 -13.80
C LEU A 355 31.51 13.53 -14.89
N PHE A 356 30.46 12.76 -14.61
CA PHE A 356 29.82 11.88 -15.59
C PHE A 356 29.36 12.66 -16.82
N HIS A 357 28.78 13.85 -16.59
CA HIS A 357 28.32 14.71 -17.66
C HIS A 357 29.49 15.27 -18.49
N ILE A 358 30.58 15.71 -17.88
CA ILE A 358 31.79 16.16 -18.60
C ILE A 358 32.29 15.06 -19.54
N ARG A 359 32.46 13.82 -19.03
CA ARG A 359 32.93 12.69 -19.85
C ARG A 359 31.97 12.36 -20.99
N LEU A 360 30.67 12.47 -20.74
CA LEU A 360 29.67 12.28 -21.77
C LEU A 360 29.71 13.38 -22.84
N LEU A 361 29.90 14.65 -22.45
CA LEU A 361 30.06 15.77 -23.38
C LEU A 361 31.35 15.64 -24.22
N GLU A 362 32.46 15.24 -23.60
CA GLU A 362 33.72 14.91 -24.31
C GLU A 362 33.49 13.79 -25.35
N ARG A 363 32.68 12.79 -25.00
CA ARG A 363 32.35 11.69 -25.93
C ARG A 363 31.46 12.16 -27.07
N LEU A 364 30.43 12.96 -26.81
CA LEU A 364 29.58 13.56 -27.86
C LEU A 364 30.43 14.39 -28.83
N GLN A 365 31.37 15.18 -28.31
CA GLN A 365 32.31 15.94 -29.13
C GLN A 365 33.20 15.03 -30.00
N LYS A 366 33.77 13.95 -29.44
CA LYS A 366 34.55 12.95 -30.21
C LYS A 366 33.73 12.28 -31.31
N LEU A 367 32.43 12.08 -31.07
CA LEU A 367 31.47 11.54 -32.05
C LEU A 367 30.95 12.60 -33.03
N HIS A 368 31.49 13.82 -33.00
CA HIS A 368 31.08 14.95 -33.82
C HIS A 368 29.58 15.30 -33.70
N ILE A 369 29.00 15.03 -32.53
CA ILE A 369 27.62 15.43 -32.19
C ILE A 369 27.68 16.86 -31.62
N PRO A 370 27.00 17.85 -32.22
CA PRO A 370 27.10 19.24 -31.80
C PRO A 370 26.45 19.45 -30.43
N VAL A 371 27.23 19.94 -29.46
CA VAL A 371 26.74 20.33 -28.13
C VAL A 371 26.78 21.85 -28.01
N HIS A 372 25.62 22.48 -28.00
CA HIS A 372 25.49 23.91 -27.74
C HIS A 372 25.60 24.21 -26.23
N HIS A 373 26.36 25.25 -25.88
CA HIS A 373 26.50 25.79 -24.52
C HIS A 373 26.80 24.72 -23.45
N PRO A 374 27.93 23.99 -23.53
CA PRO A 374 28.22 22.86 -22.65
C PRO A 374 28.23 23.22 -21.16
N GLN A 375 28.66 24.43 -20.79
CA GLN A 375 28.64 24.88 -19.38
C GLN A 375 27.21 25.16 -18.86
N ALA A 376 26.34 25.73 -19.70
CA ALA A 376 24.94 25.92 -19.33
C ALA A 376 24.25 24.57 -19.16
N ARG A 377 24.47 23.65 -20.10
CA ARG A 377 23.94 22.29 -20.05
C ARG A 377 24.35 21.53 -18.78
N ARG A 378 25.62 21.66 -18.36
CA ARG A 378 26.11 21.12 -17.08
C ARG A 378 25.36 21.68 -15.88
N LYS A 379 25.17 23.00 -15.85
CA LYS A 379 24.42 23.67 -14.79
C LYS A 379 22.96 23.22 -14.77
N ASP A 380 22.32 23.09 -15.92
CA ASP A 380 20.91 22.69 -16.05
C ASP A 380 20.65 21.28 -15.50
N LEU A 381 21.55 20.32 -15.77
CA LEU A 381 21.47 18.98 -15.18
C LEU A 381 21.52 19.01 -13.64
N LEU A 382 22.38 19.86 -13.08
CA LEU A 382 22.52 20.00 -11.63
C LEU A 382 21.35 20.75 -11.01
N GLU A 383 20.83 21.79 -11.66
CA GLU A 383 19.60 22.48 -11.25
C GLU A 383 18.40 21.51 -11.29
N TRP A 384 18.30 20.69 -12.34
CA TRP A 384 17.29 19.63 -12.44
C TRP A 384 17.38 18.62 -11.29
N LEU A 385 18.59 18.19 -10.91
CA LEU A 385 18.78 17.31 -9.76
C LEU A 385 18.22 17.94 -8.47
N LEU A 386 18.54 19.21 -8.22
CA LEU A 386 18.09 19.94 -7.03
C LEU A 386 16.57 20.16 -7.03
N GLN A 387 15.98 20.47 -8.19
CA GLN A 387 14.53 20.57 -8.36
C GLN A 387 13.84 19.24 -8.04
N ASN A 388 14.39 18.11 -8.49
CA ASN A 388 13.84 16.79 -8.14
C ASN A 388 13.89 16.48 -6.64
N ILE A 389 14.70 17.21 -5.86
CA ILE A 389 14.78 17.08 -4.40
C ILE A 389 13.73 17.94 -3.69
N ILE A 390 13.63 19.24 -4.03
CA ILE A 390 12.85 20.23 -3.27
C ILE A 390 11.50 20.58 -3.93
N THR A 391 11.46 20.65 -5.26
CA THR A 391 10.29 21.12 -6.02
C THR A 391 10.16 20.32 -7.32
N PRO A 392 9.81 19.03 -7.23
CA PRO A 392 9.64 18.21 -8.42
C PRO A 392 8.40 18.65 -9.21
N GLY A 393 8.28 18.15 -10.44
CA GLY A 393 7.17 18.48 -11.34
C GLY A 393 5.79 18.12 -10.77
N GLU A 394 4.74 18.62 -11.44
CA GLU A 394 3.36 18.46 -10.99
C GLU A 394 2.99 16.99 -10.68
N GLY A 395 2.28 16.80 -9.57
CA GLY A 395 1.84 15.47 -9.12
C GLY A 395 2.92 14.61 -8.44
N ILE A 396 4.16 15.08 -8.35
CA ILE A 396 5.27 14.39 -7.66
C ILE A 396 5.59 15.10 -6.34
N LEU A 397 5.89 14.34 -5.29
CA LEU A 397 6.23 14.89 -3.98
C LEU A 397 7.74 15.16 -3.82
N PRO A 398 8.12 16.26 -3.15
CA PRO A 398 9.52 16.53 -2.81
C PRO A 398 10.02 15.51 -1.79
N ILE A 399 11.33 15.27 -1.80
CA ILE A 399 11.98 14.33 -0.87
C ILE A 399 12.69 15.03 0.29
N HIS A 400 12.85 16.35 0.18
CA HIS A 400 13.31 17.22 1.24
C HIS A 400 12.73 18.62 1.03
N GLY A 401 12.05 19.17 2.03
CA GLY A 401 11.48 20.51 1.96
C GLY A 401 10.16 20.61 2.71
N LEU A 402 9.38 21.63 2.36
CA LEU A 402 8.00 21.76 2.80
C LEU A 402 7.07 21.05 1.82
N LEU A 403 6.14 20.30 2.38
CA LEU A 403 5.04 19.71 1.66
C LEU A 403 3.75 20.45 2.05
N LEU A 404 3.01 20.94 1.07
CA LEU A 404 1.66 21.48 1.29
C LEU A 404 0.73 20.33 1.70
N THR A 405 0.18 20.43 2.90
CA THR A 405 -0.79 19.48 3.46
C THR A 405 -2.04 20.27 3.87
N PRO A 406 -2.96 20.51 2.92
CA PRO A 406 -4.21 21.21 3.20
C PRO A 406 -5.10 20.47 4.19
N GLU A 407 -4.90 19.15 4.33
CA GLU A 407 -5.56 18.29 5.32
C GLU A 407 -4.64 17.95 6.49
N ALA A 408 -5.22 17.49 7.60
CA ALA A 408 -4.47 17.09 8.80
C ALA A 408 -3.59 15.84 8.60
N HIS A 409 -3.69 15.13 7.47
CA HIS A 409 -3.08 13.83 7.20
C HIS A 409 -1.95 13.91 6.15
N SER A 410 -1.07 12.89 6.07
CA SER A 410 -0.07 12.81 5.01
C SER A 410 -0.70 12.49 3.64
N PRO A 411 -0.04 12.81 2.51
CA PRO A 411 -0.55 12.48 1.18
C PRO A 411 -0.62 10.98 0.90
N TRP A 412 0.17 10.17 1.61
CA TRP A 412 0.14 8.72 1.49
C TRP A 412 -0.78 8.04 2.50
N ASN A 413 -1.47 8.82 3.34
CA ASN A 413 -2.46 8.28 4.26
C ASN A 413 -3.62 7.66 3.47
N GLY A 414 -3.97 6.42 3.79
CA GLY A 414 -5.00 5.66 3.07
C GLY A 414 -4.59 5.12 1.69
N LEU A 415 -3.35 5.40 1.21
CA LEU A 415 -2.84 4.86 -0.05
C LEU A 415 -2.21 3.46 0.14
N THR A 416 -2.09 2.69 -0.95
CA THR A 416 -1.30 1.43 -0.93
C THR A 416 0.17 1.74 -0.81
N LYS A 417 0.95 0.74 -0.42
CA LYS A 417 2.42 0.74 -0.57
C LYS A 417 2.87 1.18 -1.98
N LYS A 418 2.25 0.64 -3.04
CA LYS A 418 2.59 0.97 -4.44
C LYS A 418 2.17 2.39 -4.83
N ALA A 419 0.98 2.83 -4.43
CA ALA A 419 0.43 4.15 -4.74
C ALA A 419 1.16 5.25 -3.96
N ALA A 420 1.39 5.05 -2.67
CA ALA A 420 2.25 5.90 -1.85
C ALA A 420 3.66 5.99 -2.47
N ARG A 421 4.25 4.85 -2.84
CA ARG A 421 5.54 4.82 -3.53
C ARG A 421 5.51 5.60 -4.85
N ASN A 422 4.40 5.63 -5.57
CA ASN A 422 4.25 6.33 -6.85
C ASN A 422 4.01 7.83 -6.71
N LEU A 423 3.74 8.35 -5.50
CA LEU A 423 3.81 9.79 -5.22
C LEU A 423 5.22 10.34 -5.40
N PHE A 424 6.23 9.46 -5.41
CA PHE A 424 7.61 9.78 -5.71
C PHE A 424 7.97 9.20 -7.07
N GLY A 425 8.42 10.06 -7.98
CA GLY A 425 8.93 9.65 -9.29
C GLY A 425 10.13 8.71 -9.16
N THR A 426 10.50 8.06 -10.27
CA THR A 426 11.61 7.10 -10.28
C THR A 426 12.93 7.73 -9.82
N VAL A 427 13.18 8.99 -10.21
CA VAL A 427 14.32 9.78 -9.74
C VAL A 427 14.27 9.98 -8.22
N GLN A 428 13.15 10.42 -7.68
CA GLN A 428 12.95 10.64 -6.24
C GLN A 428 13.18 9.36 -5.45
N ARG A 429 12.64 8.23 -5.91
CA ARG A 429 12.81 6.92 -5.26
C ARG A 429 14.27 6.48 -5.22
N GLU A 430 15.01 6.72 -6.29
CA GLU A 430 16.44 6.40 -6.36
C GLU A 430 17.26 7.27 -5.41
N LEU A 431 16.93 8.57 -5.33
CA LEU A 431 17.55 9.53 -4.42
C LEU A 431 17.25 9.19 -2.95
N ILE A 432 16.01 8.81 -2.61
CA ILE A 432 15.65 8.37 -1.25
C ILE A 432 16.46 7.13 -0.86
N ASP A 433 16.55 6.13 -1.74
CA ASP A 433 17.35 4.93 -1.45
C ASP A 433 18.85 5.27 -1.31
N GLN A 434 19.39 6.16 -2.16
CA GLN A 434 20.78 6.60 -2.06
C GLN A 434 21.06 7.33 -0.74
N PHE A 435 20.19 8.26 -0.37
CA PHE A 435 20.41 9.10 0.79
C PHE A 435 20.05 8.41 2.10
N SER A 436 19.36 7.27 2.13
CA SER A 436 18.96 6.63 3.39
C SER A 436 19.94 5.60 3.96
N VAL A 437 21.00 5.22 3.23
CA VAL A 437 21.92 4.13 3.61
C VAL A 437 23.20 4.64 4.28
N LYS A 438 23.60 4.02 5.40
CA LYS A 438 24.81 4.37 6.19
C LYS A 438 26.15 4.12 5.45
N GLY A 439 26.09 3.58 4.23
CA GLY A 439 27.21 3.27 3.34
C GLY A 439 27.24 4.08 2.05
N HIS A 440 26.59 5.26 1.99
CA HIS A 440 26.62 6.20 0.85
C HIS A 440 28.03 6.55 0.35
N LYS A 441 29.07 6.20 1.12
CA LYS A 441 30.48 6.35 0.75
C LYS A 441 30.99 5.32 -0.27
N ARG A 442 30.25 4.23 -0.55
CA ARG A 442 30.67 3.19 -1.52
C ARG A 442 30.49 3.66 -2.97
N PHE A 443 31.62 3.86 -3.65
CA PHE A 443 31.69 4.42 -5.01
C PHE A 443 30.98 3.59 -6.09
N ARG A 444 31.04 2.26 -6.02
CA ARG A 444 30.38 1.38 -7.00
C ARG A 444 28.86 1.59 -7.04
N THR A 445 28.24 1.81 -5.88
CA THR A 445 26.80 2.10 -5.80
C THR A 445 26.49 3.48 -6.36
N LEU A 446 27.37 4.47 -6.14
CA LEU A 446 27.20 5.82 -6.67
C LEU A 446 27.30 5.85 -8.21
N ARG A 447 28.22 5.07 -8.81
CA ARG A 447 28.40 4.96 -10.26
C ARG A 447 27.11 4.61 -11.01
N ASN A 448 26.43 3.54 -10.59
CA ASN A 448 25.21 3.08 -11.26
C ASN A 448 24.06 4.08 -11.09
N LYS A 449 23.92 4.67 -9.89
CA LYS A 449 22.88 5.65 -9.60
C LYS A 449 23.10 6.96 -10.37
N THR A 450 24.33 7.44 -10.44
CA THR A 450 24.70 8.59 -11.26
C THR A 450 24.44 8.34 -12.73
N THR A 451 24.79 7.16 -13.24
CA THR A 451 24.51 6.78 -14.63
C THR A 451 23.01 6.81 -14.93
N PHE A 452 22.19 6.23 -14.05
CA PHE A 452 20.74 6.27 -14.17
C PHE A 452 20.21 7.71 -14.25
N LEU A 453 20.71 8.61 -13.39
CA LEU A 453 20.30 10.02 -13.38
C LEU A 453 20.70 10.76 -14.66
N THR A 454 21.94 10.56 -15.14
CA THR A 454 22.40 11.14 -16.40
C THR A 454 21.55 10.67 -17.58
N LEU A 455 21.29 9.36 -17.69
CA LEU A 455 20.46 8.79 -18.77
C LEU A 455 19.04 9.33 -18.72
N THR A 456 18.44 9.37 -17.53
CA THR A 456 17.06 9.87 -17.35
C THR A 456 16.95 11.32 -17.79
N TRP A 457 17.92 12.16 -17.44
CA TRP A 457 17.91 13.57 -17.85
C TRP A 457 18.09 13.73 -19.36
N TYR A 458 19.06 13.02 -19.95
CA TYR A 458 19.28 13.05 -21.40
C TYR A 458 18.07 12.55 -22.18
N GLN A 459 17.38 11.53 -21.68
CA GLN A 459 16.15 11.05 -22.31
C GLN A 459 15.03 12.09 -22.33
N ILE A 460 14.94 12.93 -21.29
CA ILE A 460 13.89 13.96 -21.20
C ILE A 460 14.24 15.19 -22.06
N TYR A 461 15.48 15.68 -21.97
CA TYR A 461 15.85 16.98 -22.54
C TYR A 461 16.69 16.90 -23.82
N HIS A 462 17.37 15.79 -24.06
CA HIS A 462 18.26 15.57 -25.21
C HIS A 462 18.14 14.14 -25.80
N PRO A 463 16.92 13.67 -26.15
CA PRO A 463 16.70 12.28 -26.56
C PRO A 463 17.48 11.89 -27.83
N ASN A 464 17.68 12.83 -28.76
CA ASN A 464 18.43 12.58 -30.00
C ASN A 464 19.93 12.38 -29.74
N ASP A 465 20.50 13.15 -28.81
CA ASP A 465 21.91 13.01 -28.40
C ASP A 465 22.12 11.66 -27.72
N LEU A 466 21.15 11.24 -26.88
CA LEU A 466 21.17 9.94 -26.20
C LEU A 466 21.09 8.78 -27.19
N HIS A 467 20.16 8.85 -28.13
CA HIS A 467 19.99 7.83 -29.16
C HIS A 467 21.25 7.71 -30.02
N SER A 468 21.77 8.83 -30.52
CA SER A 468 23.01 8.88 -31.31
C SER A 468 24.22 8.35 -30.52
N LEU A 469 24.26 8.63 -29.23
CA LEU A 469 25.31 8.12 -28.35
C LEU A 469 25.22 6.61 -28.21
N ILE A 470 24.02 6.04 -28.00
CA ILE A 470 23.81 4.58 -27.86
C ILE A 470 24.08 3.84 -29.19
N GLU A 471 23.56 4.34 -30.31
CA GLU A 471 23.77 3.72 -31.63
C GLU A 471 25.24 3.70 -32.06
N ARG A 472 25.99 4.76 -31.71
CA ARG A 472 27.41 4.90 -32.07
C ARG A 472 28.35 4.42 -30.97
N PHE A 473 27.82 3.75 -29.94
CA PHE A 473 28.62 3.21 -28.84
C PHE A 473 29.24 1.87 -29.26
N ASP A 474 30.22 1.93 -30.16
CA ASP A 474 30.91 0.73 -30.62
C ASP A 474 31.93 0.24 -29.57
N VAL A 475 31.82 -1.04 -29.19
CA VAL A 475 32.52 -1.70 -28.08
C VAL A 475 34.05 -1.74 -28.31
N HIS A 476 34.50 -1.52 -29.54
CA HIS A 476 35.91 -1.53 -29.93
C HIS A 476 36.67 -0.21 -29.66
N SER A 477 36.03 0.83 -29.15
CA SER A 477 36.64 2.16 -28.96
C SER A 477 36.94 2.56 -27.51
N LEU A 478 36.99 1.59 -26.60
CA LEU A 478 37.25 1.77 -25.16
C LEU A 478 38.65 1.33 -24.70
N VAL A 479 39.61 1.20 -25.63
CA VAL A 479 41.05 1.05 -25.32
C VAL A 479 41.73 2.40 -25.45
#